data_AF-A0AB34K6K3-F1
#
_entry.id   AF-A0AB34K6K3-F1
#
_cell.length_a   1.000
_cell.length_b   1.000
_cell.length_c   1.000
_cell.angle_alpha   90.00
_cell.angle_beta   90.00
_cell.angle_gamma   90.00
#
_symmetry.space_group_name_H-M   'P 1'
#
loop_
_entity.id
_entity.type
_entity.pdbx_description
1 polymer ?
#
loop_
_entity_poly.entity_id
_entity_poly.type
_entity_poly.pdbx_seq_one_letter_code
_entity_poly.pdbx_strand_id
1 'polypeptide(L)'
;MHSAVLPAGALRSEEITSFNVSSPKSTDGQPHPSRFVLQKSTLFVLSASLGFLVAWAVTGGSPSPRRECAGGWPVFASRSELLEDRAWAEYLTRVYGGVPDDPHAYPWCMGELWMFYTHALLASGVSDAPALVGKCPTDGGRHPAQHYEQHSYLSPLNVSWSWHPAPIVDGLAAAYPAFEPQSWVEVIHMGGIDDEHVGAWFLQAKGSGMSFNTGKTIVFDDHDDAQRHFGTMGVQDLGLRNEAMCANASLAGYDSIQFVRHTCDMMYGQCRNASSLELNFFNVEIVSTKLVGLHSCTSNGSTPLIRSGWKGARPCTCDNSRSFLNCAEVSASTRVEKQSDHWKMGGKNMKDGAQQMPK
;
A
#
# COMPACT_ATOMS: atom_id res chain seq x y z
N MET A 1 -6.04 -52.79 7.14
CA MET A 1 -5.14 -51.66 6.86
C MET A 1 -5.49 -50.58 7.86
N HIS A 2 -4.74 -50.50 8.96
CA HIS A 2 -4.98 -49.58 10.06
C HIS A 2 -4.18 -48.29 9.85
N SER A 3 -4.88 -47.16 9.74
CA SER A 3 -4.28 -45.82 9.80
C SER A 3 -3.99 -45.47 11.26
N ALA A 4 -2.72 -45.23 11.55
CA ALA A 4 -2.27 -44.73 12.84
C ALA A 4 -2.55 -43.21 12.93
N VAL A 5 -3.31 -42.83 13.95
CA VAL A 5 -3.47 -41.45 14.42
C VAL A 5 -2.26 -41.15 15.30
N LEU A 6 -1.48 -40.12 14.97
CA LEU A 6 -0.42 -39.60 15.84
C LEU A 6 -1.00 -38.61 16.85
N PRO A 7 -0.61 -38.65 18.13
CA PRO A 7 -1.11 -37.73 19.14
C PRO A 7 -0.40 -36.37 19.06
N ALA A 8 -1.16 -35.31 19.30
CA ALA A 8 -0.66 -33.95 19.45
C ALA A 8 0.25 -33.85 20.68
N GLY A 9 1.54 -33.62 20.44
CA GLY A 9 2.54 -33.35 21.47
C GLY A 9 2.46 -31.90 21.93
N ALA A 10 2.36 -31.72 23.25
CA ALA A 10 2.47 -30.45 23.94
C ALA A 10 3.83 -29.79 23.66
N LEU A 11 3.82 -28.57 23.11
CA LEU A 11 5.00 -27.74 22.98
C LEU A 11 5.33 -27.15 24.36
N ARG A 12 6.43 -27.62 24.96
CA ARG A 12 7.07 -26.96 26.08
C ARG A 12 7.81 -25.72 25.57
N SER A 13 7.59 -24.60 26.27
CA SER A 13 8.41 -23.40 26.18
C SER A 13 9.83 -23.72 26.63
N GLU A 14 10.79 -23.73 25.71
CA GLU A 14 12.20 -23.64 26.05
C GLU A 14 12.71 -22.22 25.81
N GLU A 15 13.45 -21.73 26.80
CA GLU A 15 14.07 -20.42 26.88
C GLU A 15 15.00 -20.17 25.69
N ILE A 16 14.74 -19.09 24.96
CA ILE A 16 15.68 -18.54 23.98
C ILE A 16 16.79 -17.82 24.77
N THR A 17 17.90 -18.52 24.97
CA THR A 17 19.14 -17.91 25.47
C THR A 17 19.72 -16.97 24.41
N SER A 18 19.96 -15.73 24.83
CA SER A 18 20.57 -14.63 24.10
C SER A 18 21.88 -15.01 23.38
N PHE A 19 21.92 -14.80 22.07
CA PHE A 19 23.17 -14.76 21.31
C PHE A 19 23.83 -13.39 21.47
N ASN A 20 24.94 -13.35 22.20
CA ASN A 20 25.81 -12.18 22.34
C ASN A 20 26.76 -12.13 21.13
N VAL A 21 26.50 -11.23 20.17
CA VAL A 21 27.42 -10.95 19.07
C VAL A 21 28.31 -9.78 19.49
N SER A 22 29.55 -10.09 19.88
CA SER A 22 30.60 -9.10 20.12
C SER A 22 31.11 -8.52 18.80
N SER A 23 30.88 -7.22 18.57
CA SER A 23 31.48 -6.47 17.47
C SER A 23 32.99 -6.23 17.69
N PRO A 24 33.81 -6.25 16.63
CA PRO A 24 35.21 -5.87 16.74
C PRO A 24 35.37 -4.35 16.87
N LYS A 25 36.22 -3.94 17.81
CA LYS A 25 36.66 -2.57 18.04
C LYS A 25 37.37 -2.01 16.79
N SER A 26 36.83 -0.93 16.25
CA SER A 26 37.51 -0.04 15.30
C SER A 26 38.50 0.83 16.07
N THR A 27 39.77 0.78 15.69
CA THR A 27 40.85 1.59 16.25
C THR A 27 40.94 2.95 15.58
N ASP A 28 41.13 3.96 16.43
CA ASP A 28 41.41 5.36 16.11
C ASP A 28 42.46 5.58 15.02
N GLY A 29 42.20 6.58 14.19
CA GLY A 29 43.15 7.12 13.22
C GLY A 29 42.73 8.52 12.76
N GLN A 30 42.92 9.54 13.61
CA GLN A 30 43.08 10.91 13.12
C GLN A 30 44.50 11.09 12.57
N PRO A 31 44.68 11.85 11.47
CA PRO A 31 45.28 13.17 11.69
C PRO A 31 44.90 14.30 10.71
N HIS A 32 45.06 15.51 11.26
CA HIS A 32 45.42 16.82 10.68
C HIS A 32 44.42 17.70 9.90
N PRO A 33 44.30 18.99 10.29
CA PRO A 33 43.60 20.01 9.53
C PRO A 33 44.51 20.68 8.49
N SER A 34 44.20 20.51 7.21
CA SER A 34 44.78 21.31 6.13
C SER A 34 44.16 22.69 6.11
N ARG A 35 44.99 23.70 6.39
CA ARG A 35 44.66 25.13 6.22
C ARG A 35 44.39 25.42 4.74
N PHE A 36 43.15 25.75 4.38
CA PHE A 36 42.84 26.38 3.11
C PHE A 36 43.09 27.89 3.21
N VAL A 37 44.05 28.38 2.42
CA VAL A 37 44.31 29.80 2.20
C VAL A 37 43.24 30.34 1.25
N LEU A 38 42.47 31.32 1.71
CA LEU A 38 41.48 32.03 0.91
C LEU A 38 42.20 33.08 0.05
N GLN A 39 42.45 32.78 -1.23
CA GLN A 39 42.96 33.76 -2.18
C GLN A 39 41.78 34.46 -2.86
N LYS A 40 41.45 35.67 -2.40
CA LYS A 40 40.49 36.57 -3.04
C LYS A 40 41.13 37.15 -4.30
N SER A 41 40.76 36.65 -5.46
CA SER A 41 41.04 37.29 -6.76
C SER A 41 39.78 37.99 -7.24
N THR A 42 39.74 39.30 -7.06
CA THR A 42 38.72 40.20 -7.59
C THR A 42 39.00 40.41 -9.07
N LEU A 43 38.22 39.76 -9.95
CA LEU A 43 38.24 40.03 -11.39
C LEU A 43 37.03 40.91 -11.73
N PHE A 44 37.28 42.19 -11.98
CA PHE A 44 36.32 43.10 -12.60
C PHE A 44 36.25 42.76 -14.10
N VAL A 45 35.16 42.13 -14.54
CA VAL A 45 34.83 42.01 -15.97
C VAL A 45 33.74 43.02 -16.29
N LEU A 46 34.14 44.11 -16.93
CA LEU A 46 33.25 45.03 -17.64
C LEU A 46 32.72 44.31 -18.88
N SER A 47 31.52 43.73 -18.79
CA SER A 47 30.80 43.20 -19.95
C SER A 47 29.82 44.25 -20.47
N ALA A 48 30.11 44.74 -21.68
CA ALA A 48 29.25 45.65 -22.41
C ALA A 48 27.93 44.97 -22.78
N SER A 49 26.83 45.50 -22.26
CA SER A 49 25.47 45.01 -22.51
C SER A 49 25.02 45.44 -23.92
N LEU A 50 25.27 44.60 -24.93
CA LEU A 50 24.50 44.66 -26.18
C LEU A 50 23.12 44.04 -25.94
N GLY A 51 22.12 44.90 -25.78
CA GLY A 51 20.71 44.51 -25.70
C GLY A 51 20.21 43.94 -27.01
N PHE A 52 20.31 42.62 -27.19
CA PHE A 52 19.48 41.91 -28.15
C PHE A 52 18.12 41.62 -27.52
N LEU A 53 17.12 42.42 -27.90
CA LEU A 53 15.71 42.11 -27.70
C LEU A 53 15.36 40.88 -28.56
N VAL A 54 15.60 39.68 -28.06
CA VAL A 54 15.05 38.45 -28.63
C VAL A 54 13.59 38.41 -28.22
N ALA A 55 12.73 38.94 -29.10
CA ALA A 55 11.30 38.72 -29.02
C ALA A 55 11.03 37.23 -29.25
N TRP A 56 11.02 36.44 -28.16
CA TRP A 56 10.46 35.10 -28.19
C TRP A 56 8.96 35.26 -28.45
N ALA A 57 8.58 35.10 -29.71
CA ALA A 57 7.20 34.90 -30.08
C ALA A 57 6.74 33.62 -29.36
N VAL A 58 6.07 33.80 -28.22
CA VAL A 58 5.34 32.72 -27.56
C VAL A 58 4.21 32.36 -28.49
N THR A 59 4.47 31.45 -29.42
CA THR A 59 3.43 30.79 -30.19
C THR A 59 2.67 29.93 -29.18
N GLY A 60 1.68 30.53 -28.53
CA GLY A 60 0.74 29.87 -27.63
C GLY A 60 -0.13 28.91 -28.42
N GLY A 61 0.47 27.82 -28.91
CA GLY A 61 -0.28 26.69 -29.40
C GLY A 61 -1.20 26.22 -28.28
N SER A 62 -2.51 26.17 -28.53
CA SER A 62 -3.44 25.51 -27.62
C SER A 62 -2.86 24.13 -27.30
N PRO A 63 -2.72 23.77 -26.02
CA PRO A 63 -2.27 22.44 -25.65
C PRO A 63 -3.14 21.42 -26.38
N SER A 64 -2.52 20.47 -27.06
CA SER A 64 -3.24 19.36 -27.67
C SER A 64 -4.17 18.73 -26.62
N PRO A 65 -5.40 18.36 -26.98
CA PRO A 65 -6.31 17.73 -26.04
C PRO A 65 -5.61 16.53 -25.40
N ARG A 66 -5.56 16.52 -24.07
CA ARG A 66 -4.93 15.45 -23.30
C ARG A 66 -5.68 14.15 -23.58
N ARG A 67 -4.94 13.06 -23.73
CA ARG A 67 -5.55 11.74 -23.84
C ARG A 67 -6.05 11.31 -22.45
N GLU A 68 -7.24 10.73 -22.43
CA GLU A 68 -7.87 10.20 -21.23
C GLU A 68 -7.95 8.66 -21.33
N CYS A 69 -7.93 8.00 -20.18
CA CYS A 69 -8.23 6.58 -20.02
C CYS A 69 -9.56 6.38 -19.26
N ALA A 70 -9.83 5.15 -18.78
CA ALA A 70 -11.05 4.84 -18.05
C ALA A 70 -11.31 5.85 -16.92
N GLY A 71 -12.56 6.27 -16.73
CA GLY A 71 -12.94 7.24 -15.70
C GLY A 71 -12.56 8.69 -15.99
N GLY A 72 -12.02 9.01 -17.17
CA GLY A 72 -11.59 10.38 -17.51
C GLY A 72 -10.24 10.75 -16.91
N TRP A 73 -9.47 9.77 -16.42
CA TRP A 73 -8.12 10.02 -15.90
C TRP A 73 -7.14 10.32 -17.03
N PRO A 74 -6.10 11.15 -16.79
CA PRO A 74 -5.07 11.39 -17.79
C PRO A 74 -4.24 10.12 -18.06
N VAL A 75 -3.84 9.96 -19.32
CA VAL A 75 -2.86 8.94 -19.76
C VAL A 75 -1.65 9.61 -20.40
N PHE A 76 -0.47 9.15 -20.01
CA PHE A 76 0.81 9.61 -20.53
C PHE A 76 1.46 8.50 -21.32
N ALA A 77 1.70 8.67 -22.63
CA ALA A 77 2.32 7.61 -23.45
C ALA A 77 3.82 7.46 -23.23
N SER A 78 4.46 8.41 -22.56
CA SER A 78 5.88 8.32 -22.25
C SER A 78 6.21 9.11 -20.99
N ARG A 79 7.41 8.84 -20.46
CA ARG A 79 8.02 9.65 -19.40
C ARG A 79 8.14 11.13 -19.77
N SER A 80 8.45 11.46 -21.02
CA SER A 80 8.60 12.86 -21.45
C SER A 80 7.29 13.61 -21.33
N GLU A 81 6.20 13.01 -21.83
CA GLU A 81 4.85 13.57 -21.75
C GLU A 81 4.41 13.75 -20.29
N LEU A 82 4.75 12.81 -19.40
CA LEU A 82 4.47 12.92 -17.98
C LEU A 82 5.31 14.01 -17.29
N LEU A 83 6.57 14.22 -17.70
CA LEU A 83 7.41 15.30 -17.15
C LEU A 83 7.01 16.69 -17.66
N GLU A 84 6.39 16.78 -18.84
CA GLU A 84 5.77 18.01 -19.33
C GLU A 84 4.56 18.41 -18.47
N ASP A 85 3.85 17.43 -17.91
CA ASP A 85 2.89 17.68 -16.82
C ASP A 85 3.58 17.81 -15.47
N ARG A 86 3.94 19.04 -15.13
CA ARG A 86 4.59 19.35 -13.85
C ARG A 86 3.78 18.96 -12.62
N ALA A 87 2.44 18.99 -12.69
CA ALA A 87 1.60 18.70 -11.53
C ALA A 87 1.62 17.20 -11.21
N TRP A 88 1.41 16.36 -12.22
CA TRP A 88 1.50 14.91 -12.07
C TRP A 88 2.93 14.43 -11.80
N ALA A 89 3.94 15.00 -12.45
CA ALA A 89 5.33 14.68 -12.16
C ALA A 89 5.71 15.01 -10.70
N GLU A 90 5.28 16.16 -10.17
CA GLU A 90 5.51 16.54 -8.77
C GLU A 90 4.75 15.62 -7.81
N TYR A 91 3.49 15.27 -8.10
CA TYR A 91 2.72 14.30 -7.32
C TYR A 91 3.45 12.95 -7.23
N LEU A 92 3.84 12.39 -8.36
CA LEU A 92 4.55 11.10 -8.41
C LEU A 92 5.93 11.20 -7.75
N THR A 93 6.58 12.36 -7.78
CA THR A 93 7.83 12.57 -7.03
C THR A 93 7.60 12.49 -5.52
N ARG A 94 6.47 13.01 -5.02
CA ARG A 94 6.12 12.93 -3.58
C ARG A 94 5.78 11.51 -3.13
N VAL A 95 5.20 10.69 -4.01
CA VAL A 95 4.80 9.29 -3.74
C VAL A 95 5.96 8.32 -3.98
N TYR A 96 6.55 8.35 -5.16
CA TYR A 96 7.54 7.37 -5.62
C TYR A 96 8.99 7.85 -5.52
N GLY A 97 9.23 9.13 -5.23
CA GLY A 97 10.55 9.74 -5.22
C GLY A 97 11.05 10.24 -6.57
N GLY A 98 10.26 10.04 -7.62
CA GLY A 98 10.53 10.50 -8.97
C GLY A 98 9.53 9.88 -9.95
N VAL A 99 9.57 10.37 -11.20
CA VAL A 99 8.82 9.77 -12.30
C VAL A 99 9.56 8.50 -12.78
N PRO A 100 8.89 7.35 -12.92
CA PRO A 100 9.51 6.11 -13.39
C PRO A 100 10.23 6.26 -14.73
N ASP A 101 11.47 5.76 -14.77
CA ASP A 101 12.30 5.71 -15.97
C ASP A 101 12.01 4.48 -16.86
N ASP A 102 11.25 3.50 -16.34
CA ASP A 102 10.91 2.25 -17.02
C ASP A 102 9.98 2.51 -18.22
N PRO A 103 10.43 2.29 -19.47
CA PRO A 103 9.59 2.52 -20.65
C PRO A 103 8.38 1.58 -20.70
N HIS A 104 8.44 0.42 -20.04
CA HIS A 104 7.32 -0.52 -19.96
C HIS A 104 6.23 -0.08 -18.97
N ALA A 105 6.47 0.97 -18.19
CA ALA A 105 5.44 1.60 -17.37
C ALA A 105 4.45 2.45 -18.21
N TYR A 106 4.75 2.68 -19.49
CA TYR A 106 3.97 3.55 -20.37
C TYR A 106 3.33 2.77 -21.54
N PRO A 107 2.15 3.18 -22.05
CA PRO A 107 1.35 4.33 -21.60
C PRO A 107 0.82 4.13 -20.17
N TRP A 108 0.91 5.18 -19.35
CA TRP A 108 0.50 5.12 -17.96
C TRP A 108 -0.79 5.91 -17.74
N CYS A 109 -1.87 5.18 -17.46
CA CYS A 109 -3.14 5.73 -17.04
C CYS A 109 -3.12 6.02 -15.54
N MET A 110 -3.38 7.26 -15.11
CA MET A 110 -3.41 7.60 -13.68
C MET A 110 -4.54 6.88 -12.93
N GLY A 111 -5.63 6.55 -13.62
CA GLY A 111 -6.73 5.74 -13.08
C GLY A 111 -6.34 4.31 -12.72
N GLU A 112 -5.16 3.82 -13.13
CA GLU A 112 -4.60 2.54 -12.71
C GLU A 112 -3.98 2.56 -11.31
N LEU A 113 -3.72 3.73 -10.75
CA LEU A 113 -3.46 3.84 -9.32
C LEU A 113 -4.76 3.50 -8.59
N TRP A 114 -4.65 2.76 -7.49
CA TRP A 114 -5.78 2.41 -6.63
C TRP A 114 -5.99 3.50 -5.59
N MET A 115 -4.90 4.08 -5.07
CA MET A 115 -4.91 5.03 -3.97
C MET A 115 -4.22 6.33 -4.38
N PHE A 116 -4.76 7.45 -3.91
CA PHE A 116 -4.16 8.76 -4.04
C PHE A 116 -4.09 9.49 -2.71
N TYR A 117 -2.99 10.20 -2.46
CA TYR A 117 -2.90 11.11 -1.33
C TYR A 117 -3.54 12.45 -1.70
N THR A 118 -4.75 12.71 -1.22
CA THR A 118 -5.56 13.89 -1.60
C THR A 118 -4.81 15.19 -1.34
N HIS A 119 -4.12 15.32 -0.20
CA HIS A 119 -3.29 16.49 0.09
C HIS A 119 -2.12 16.65 -0.88
N ALA A 120 -1.51 15.55 -1.34
CA ALA A 120 -0.40 15.63 -2.28
C ALA A 120 -0.90 16.00 -3.70
N LEU A 121 -2.06 15.52 -4.12
CA LEU A 121 -2.69 15.95 -5.38
C LEU A 121 -2.88 17.47 -5.39
N LEU A 122 -3.49 18.01 -4.33
CA LEU A 122 -3.73 19.45 -4.17
C LEU A 122 -2.42 20.24 -4.09
N ALA A 123 -1.45 19.78 -3.29
CA ALA A 123 -0.17 20.46 -3.12
C ALA A 123 0.69 20.48 -4.39
N SER A 124 0.53 19.48 -5.26
CA SER A 124 1.19 19.44 -6.57
C SER A 124 0.44 20.20 -7.67
N GLY A 125 -0.74 20.74 -7.38
CA GLY A 125 -1.55 21.49 -8.37
C GLY A 125 -2.22 20.60 -9.42
N VAL A 126 -2.48 19.32 -9.10
CA VAL A 126 -3.23 18.42 -9.98
C VAL A 126 -4.69 18.89 -10.01
N SER A 127 -5.15 19.34 -11.18
CA SER A 127 -6.51 19.91 -11.37
C SER A 127 -7.40 19.09 -12.29
N ASP A 128 -6.85 18.06 -12.94
CA ASP A 128 -7.52 17.23 -13.94
C ASP A 128 -7.75 15.78 -13.47
N ALA A 129 -7.54 15.50 -12.18
CA ALA A 129 -8.08 14.28 -11.59
C ALA A 129 -9.63 14.33 -11.65
N PRO A 130 -10.31 13.22 -12.01
CA PRO A 130 -11.77 13.18 -12.03
C PRO A 130 -12.38 13.62 -10.69
N ALA A 131 -13.57 14.21 -10.74
CA ALA A 131 -14.28 14.58 -9.51
C ALA A 131 -14.63 13.33 -8.68
N LEU A 132 -14.66 13.50 -7.35
CA LEU A 132 -15.14 12.45 -6.47
C LEU A 132 -16.62 12.16 -6.77
N VAL A 133 -16.96 10.89 -7.01
CA VAL A 133 -18.34 10.45 -7.22
C VAL A 133 -19.11 10.24 -5.93
N GLY A 134 -18.41 10.27 -4.79
CA GLY A 134 -18.97 10.14 -3.44
C GLY A 134 -18.07 9.30 -2.53
N LYS A 135 -18.67 8.78 -1.45
CA LYS A 135 -17.96 7.94 -0.48
C LYS A 135 -17.54 6.58 -1.05
N CYS A 136 -18.36 6.03 -1.93
CA CYS A 136 -18.18 4.72 -2.55
C CYS A 136 -18.33 4.85 -4.07
N PRO A 137 -17.89 3.85 -4.86
CA PRO A 137 -18.22 3.78 -6.29
C PRO A 137 -19.74 3.83 -6.52
N THR A 138 -20.18 4.50 -7.58
CA THR A 138 -21.60 4.65 -7.94
C THR A 138 -22.02 3.61 -8.97
N ASP A 139 -23.32 3.57 -9.30
CA ASP A 139 -23.88 2.73 -10.37
C ASP A 139 -23.57 1.24 -10.23
N GLY A 140 -23.41 0.78 -8.99
CA GLY A 140 -23.03 -0.58 -8.67
C GLY A 140 -21.58 -0.92 -9.05
N GLY A 141 -20.67 0.06 -9.12
CA GLY A 141 -19.27 -0.19 -9.45
C GLY A 141 -19.03 -0.65 -10.88
N ARG A 142 -20.01 -0.51 -11.77
CA ARG A 142 -19.93 -0.99 -13.17
C ARG A 142 -18.88 -0.27 -14.02
N HIS A 143 -18.48 0.93 -13.60
CA HIS A 143 -17.50 1.73 -14.33
C HIS A 143 -16.16 1.71 -13.60
N PRO A 144 -15.09 1.15 -14.20
CA PRO A 144 -13.77 1.19 -13.60
C PRO A 144 -13.25 2.63 -13.52
N ALA A 145 -12.28 2.81 -12.65
CA ALA A 145 -11.58 4.06 -12.36
C ALA A 145 -12.46 5.22 -11.89
N GLN A 146 -13.62 4.96 -11.29
CA GLN A 146 -14.36 6.00 -10.55
C GLN A 146 -13.51 6.50 -9.38
N HIS A 147 -13.42 7.82 -9.20
CA HIS A 147 -12.70 8.43 -8.08
C HIS A 147 -13.64 8.59 -6.88
N TYR A 148 -13.30 8.03 -5.71
CA TYR A 148 -14.16 8.04 -4.52
C TYR A 148 -13.35 8.20 -3.22
N GLU A 149 -14.03 8.49 -2.11
CA GLU A 149 -13.38 8.91 -0.86
C GLU A 149 -12.93 7.75 0.03
N GLN A 150 -13.77 6.73 0.23
CA GLN A 150 -13.56 5.74 1.28
C GLN A 150 -13.55 4.32 0.72
N HIS A 151 -12.40 3.66 0.81
CA HIS A 151 -12.25 2.27 0.38
C HIS A 151 -12.51 1.26 1.50
N SER A 152 -11.90 1.46 2.66
CA SER A 152 -12.02 0.59 3.82
C SER A 152 -11.93 1.43 5.10
N TYR A 153 -12.40 0.92 6.24
CA TYR A 153 -12.08 1.56 7.54
C TYR A 153 -10.59 1.51 7.87
N LEU A 154 -9.84 0.59 7.24
CA LEU A 154 -8.38 0.51 7.32
C LEU A 154 -7.68 1.51 6.38
N SER A 155 -8.42 2.33 5.65
CA SER A 155 -7.84 3.41 4.85
C SER A 155 -7.54 4.64 5.72
N PRO A 156 -6.38 5.29 5.56
CA PRO A 156 -6.10 6.53 6.24
C PRO A 156 -7.06 7.67 5.84
N LEU A 157 -7.13 8.72 6.67
CA LEU A 157 -7.72 9.98 6.24
C LEU A 157 -6.88 10.67 5.17
N ASN A 158 -7.52 11.59 4.43
CA ASN A 158 -6.91 12.42 3.39
C ASN A 158 -6.32 11.61 2.23
N VAL A 159 -6.94 10.47 1.95
CA VAL A 159 -6.68 9.69 0.76
C VAL A 159 -7.98 9.50 0.00
N SER A 160 -7.86 9.26 -1.30
CA SER A 160 -8.97 8.94 -2.17
C SER A 160 -8.56 7.77 -3.07
N TRP A 161 -9.52 7.18 -3.76
CA TRP A 161 -9.33 5.89 -4.41
C TRP A 161 -9.87 5.88 -5.84
N SER A 162 -9.23 5.12 -6.71
CA SER A 162 -9.75 4.74 -8.02
C SER A 162 -10.42 3.37 -7.89
N TRP A 163 -11.62 3.22 -8.45
CA TRP A 163 -12.34 1.95 -8.36
C TRP A 163 -11.79 0.92 -9.35
N HIS A 164 -11.44 -0.26 -8.86
CA HIS A 164 -10.94 -1.37 -9.69
C HIS A 164 -11.84 -2.57 -9.50
N PRO A 165 -12.92 -2.72 -10.29
CA PRO A 165 -13.81 -3.86 -10.14
C PRO A 165 -13.07 -5.15 -10.47
N ALA A 166 -13.44 -6.21 -9.78
CA ALA A 166 -13.04 -7.56 -10.12
C ALA A 166 -13.40 -7.89 -11.59
N PRO A 167 -12.57 -8.67 -12.31
CA PRO A 167 -12.91 -9.06 -13.68
C PRO A 167 -14.24 -9.81 -13.70
N ILE A 168 -15.10 -9.56 -14.69
CA ILE A 168 -16.31 -10.35 -14.88
C ILE A 168 -16.04 -11.42 -15.94
N VAL A 169 -16.15 -12.69 -15.57
CA VAL A 169 -15.97 -13.85 -16.46
C VAL A 169 -17.24 -14.69 -16.41
N ASP A 170 -17.84 -14.94 -17.57
CA ASP A 170 -19.09 -15.70 -17.72
C ASP A 170 -20.25 -15.21 -16.83
N GLY A 171 -20.35 -13.88 -16.66
CA GLY A 171 -21.41 -13.25 -15.87
C GLY A 171 -21.24 -13.39 -14.36
N LEU A 172 -20.07 -13.81 -13.88
CA LEU A 172 -19.71 -13.86 -12.47
C LEU A 172 -18.47 -13.01 -12.22
N ALA A 173 -18.40 -12.41 -11.04
CA ALA A 173 -17.16 -11.79 -10.59
C ALA A 173 -16.09 -12.88 -10.45
N ALA A 174 -14.96 -12.70 -11.13
CA ALA A 174 -13.77 -13.54 -11.08
C ALA A 174 -12.83 -13.04 -9.97
N ALA A 175 -11.96 -13.90 -9.46
CA ALA A 175 -10.94 -13.48 -8.51
C ALA A 175 -10.06 -12.35 -9.09
N TYR A 176 -9.58 -11.46 -8.25
CA TYR A 176 -8.50 -10.57 -8.65
C TYR A 176 -7.27 -11.41 -9.06
N PRO A 177 -6.46 -10.94 -10.03
CA PRO A 177 -5.20 -11.59 -10.36
C PRO A 177 -4.31 -11.66 -9.11
N ALA A 178 -3.79 -12.86 -8.82
CA ALA A 178 -2.80 -13.04 -7.78
C ALA A 178 -1.47 -12.40 -8.17
N PHE A 179 -0.72 -11.96 -7.16
CA PHE A 179 0.64 -11.50 -7.33
C PHE A 179 1.62 -12.67 -7.38
N GLU A 180 2.61 -12.55 -8.25
CA GLU A 180 3.68 -13.53 -8.39
C GLU A 180 4.47 -13.67 -7.07
N PRO A 181 5.03 -14.86 -6.80
CA PRO A 181 6.02 -15.03 -5.74
C PRO A 181 7.22 -14.09 -5.93
N GLN A 182 7.82 -13.66 -4.82
CA GLN A 182 9.01 -12.80 -4.78
C GLN A 182 8.82 -11.44 -5.47
N SER A 183 7.58 -10.93 -5.51
CA SER A 183 7.25 -9.65 -6.14
C SER A 183 7.01 -8.54 -5.12
N TRP A 184 7.34 -7.31 -5.51
CA TRP A 184 7.04 -6.10 -4.74
C TRP A 184 5.65 -5.59 -5.08
N VAL A 185 4.75 -5.64 -4.11
CA VAL A 185 3.35 -5.24 -4.26
C VAL A 185 3.11 -4.01 -3.41
N GLU A 186 2.51 -2.96 -3.99
CA GLU A 186 2.16 -1.77 -3.23
C GLU A 186 0.99 -2.02 -2.28
N VAL A 187 1.15 -1.60 -1.03
CA VAL A 187 0.24 -1.94 0.07
C VAL A 187 0.03 -0.76 1.02
N ILE A 188 -1.08 -0.82 1.75
CA ILE A 188 -1.27 -0.07 3.01
C ILE A 188 -1.46 -1.05 4.16
N HIS A 189 -1.12 -0.60 5.37
CA HIS A 189 -1.34 -1.33 6.61
C HIS A 189 -1.67 -0.34 7.73
N MET A 190 -2.53 -0.77 8.66
CA MET A 190 -2.88 -0.05 9.87
C MET A 190 -2.38 -0.85 11.07
N GLY A 191 -1.49 -0.25 11.86
CA GLY A 191 -0.99 -0.90 13.07
C GLY A 191 -1.96 -0.78 14.25
N GLY A 192 -1.68 -1.57 15.29
CA GLY A 192 -2.43 -1.53 16.55
C GLY A 192 -3.75 -2.28 16.52
N ILE A 193 -3.88 -3.27 15.64
CA ILE A 193 -5.00 -4.21 15.63
C ILE A 193 -4.59 -5.42 16.49
N ASP A 194 -5.38 -5.70 17.53
CA ASP A 194 -5.03 -6.66 18.59
C ASP A 194 -4.93 -8.12 18.10
N ASP A 195 -5.36 -8.48 16.89
CA ASP A 195 -5.25 -9.85 16.35
C ASP A 195 -4.13 -10.01 15.30
N GLU A 196 -3.13 -9.14 15.32
CA GLU A 196 -1.96 -9.17 14.44
C GLU A 196 -0.64 -9.42 15.19
N HIS A 197 -0.65 -10.25 16.25
CA HIS A 197 0.59 -10.66 16.93
C HIS A 197 1.41 -11.63 16.08
N VAL A 198 0.73 -12.41 15.22
CA VAL A 198 1.35 -13.35 14.28
C VAL A 198 0.88 -13.02 12.88
N GLY A 199 1.77 -12.38 12.12
CA GLY A 199 1.51 -11.90 10.78
C GLY A 199 1.20 -10.41 10.74
N ALA A 200 1.20 -9.84 9.54
CA ALA A 200 0.82 -8.44 9.29
C ALA A 200 -0.08 -8.36 8.07
N TRP A 201 -1.24 -7.74 8.22
CA TRP A 201 -2.27 -7.68 7.19
C TRP A 201 -2.18 -6.39 6.36
N PHE A 202 -2.37 -6.53 5.06
CA PHE A 202 -2.21 -5.48 4.08
C PHE A 202 -3.39 -5.46 3.12
N LEU A 203 -3.81 -4.26 2.72
CA LEU A 203 -4.63 -4.07 1.53
C LEU A 203 -3.73 -3.66 0.37
N GLN A 204 -3.96 -4.22 -0.81
CA GLN A 204 -3.30 -3.73 -2.01
C GLN A 204 -3.69 -2.28 -2.27
N ALA A 205 -2.70 -1.45 -2.58
CA ALA A 205 -2.88 -0.02 -2.76
C ALA A 205 -1.80 0.53 -3.70
N LYS A 206 -1.88 0.18 -4.99
CA LYS A 206 -1.04 0.81 -6.03
C LYS A 206 -1.24 2.33 -5.98
N GLY A 207 -0.16 3.09 -5.88
CA GLY A 207 -0.19 4.54 -5.61
C GLY A 207 0.15 4.92 -4.16
N SER A 208 0.31 3.94 -3.27
CA SER A 208 0.79 4.19 -1.89
C SER A 208 2.27 4.56 -1.85
N GLY A 209 3.07 4.11 -2.82
CA GLY A 209 4.53 4.29 -2.83
C GLY A 209 5.27 3.40 -1.82
N MET A 210 4.58 2.48 -1.15
CA MET A 210 5.12 1.57 -0.13
C MET A 210 4.82 0.14 -0.57
N SER A 211 5.82 -0.73 -0.57
CA SER A 211 5.71 -2.07 -1.13
C SER A 211 6.13 -3.15 -0.15
N PHE A 212 5.38 -4.24 -0.13
CA PHE A 212 5.71 -5.49 0.56
C PHE A 212 6.23 -6.52 -0.44
N ASN A 213 7.22 -7.33 -0.05
CA ASN A 213 7.66 -8.47 -0.86
C ASN A 213 6.90 -9.75 -0.50
N THR A 214 6.20 -10.33 -1.47
CA THR A 214 5.37 -11.53 -1.27
C THR A 214 6.16 -12.79 -0.91
N GLY A 215 7.47 -12.84 -1.16
CA GLY A 215 8.28 -14.03 -0.87
C GLY A 215 7.71 -15.29 -1.51
N LYS A 216 7.76 -16.42 -0.82
CA LYS A 216 6.98 -17.61 -1.19
C LYS A 216 5.52 -17.44 -0.75
N THR A 217 4.66 -17.11 -1.69
CA THR A 217 3.22 -16.85 -1.42
C THR A 217 2.33 -18.04 -1.78
N ILE A 218 1.17 -18.13 -1.11
CA ILE A 218 0.03 -18.98 -1.48
C ILE A 218 -1.23 -18.10 -1.65
N VAL A 219 -2.20 -18.57 -2.44
CA VAL A 219 -3.40 -17.82 -2.81
C VAL A 219 -4.64 -18.61 -2.43
N PHE A 220 -5.63 -17.93 -1.86
CA PHE A 220 -6.96 -18.45 -1.56
C PHE A 220 -8.02 -17.43 -1.98
N ASP A 221 -9.26 -17.88 -2.14
CA ASP A 221 -10.37 -16.98 -2.42
C ASP A 221 -10.66 -16.09 -1.20
N ASP A 222 -10.81 -16.67 -0.01
CA ASP A 222 -11.06 -15.95 1.24
C ASP A 222 -10.41 -16.66 2.46
N HIS A 223 -10.57 -16.10 3.67
CA HIS A 223 -9.99 -16.57 4.92
C HIS A 223 -10.37 -18.01 5.24
N ASP A 224 -11.64 -18.37 5.05
CA ASP A 224 -12.17 -19.71 5.36
C ASP A 224 -11.43 -20.83 4.60
N ASP A 225 -11.00 -20.57 3.36
CA ASP A 225 -10.28 -21.56 2.56
C ASP A 225 -8.85 -21.74 3.06
N ALA A 226 -8.17 -20.65 3.43
CA ALA A 226 -6.85 -20.72 4.04
C ALA A 226 -6.91 -21.39 5.42
N GLN A 227 -7.89 -21.04 6.25
CA GLN A 227 -8.09 -21.65 7.56
C GLN A 227 -8.39 -23.15 7.46
N ARG A 228 -9.16 -23.58 6.45
CA ARG A 228 -9.37 -25.01 6.15
C ARG A 228 -8.08 -25.68 5.71
N HIS A 229 -7.31 -25.05 4.82
CA HIS A 229 -6.03 -25.57 4.34
C HIS A 229 -5.01 -25.76 5.47
N PHE A 230 -4.91 -24.78 6.37
CA PHE A 230 -3.97 -24.79 7.49
C PHE A 230 -4.54 -25.43 8.76
N GLY A 231 -5.74 -26.03 8.71
CA GLY A 231 -6.31 -26.80 9.81
C GLY A 231 -6.72 -25.99 11.04
N THR A 232 -7.09 -24.71 10.87
CA THR A 232 -7.42 -23.79 11.98
C THR A 232 -8.92 -23.56 12.17
N MET A 233 -9.78 -24.16 11.35
CA MET A 233 -11.25 -24.05 11.48
C MET A 233 -11.81 -24.42 12.87
N GLY A 234 -11.07 -25.19 13.67
CA GLY A 234 -11.44 -25.56 15.03
C GLY A 234 -11.21 -24.48 16.09
N VAL A 235 -10.45 -23.42 15.78
CA VAL A 235 -10.14 -22.33 16.72
C VAL A 235 -11.35 -21.39 16.80
N GLN A 236 -11.99 -21.30 17.97
CA GLN A 236 -13.26 -20.59 18.13
C GLN A 236 -13.12 -19.06 18.07
N ASP A 237 -12.05 -18.53 18.65
CA ASP A 237 -11.74 -17.10 18.59
C ASP A 237 -11.19 -16.75 17.19
N LEU A 238 -11.83 -15.80 16.50
CA LEU A 238 -11.50 -15.45 15.12
C LEU A 238 -10.11 -14.81 15.00
N GLY A 239 -9.72 -13.96 15.96
CA GLY A 239 -8.39 -13.34 15.97
C GLY A 239 -7.30 -14.40 16.16
N LEU A 240 -7.45 -15.27 17.16
CA LEU A 240 -6.52 -16.38 17.37
C LEU A 240 -6.52 -17.37 16.20
N ARG A 241 -7.64 -17.50 15.47
CA ARG A 241 -7.70 -18.34 14.28
C ARG A 241 -6.85 -17.79 13.13
N ASN A 242 -6.88 -16.47 12.92
CA ASN A 242 -6.05 -15.79 11.93
C ASN A 242 -4.56 -15.90 12.28
N GLU A 243 -4.20 -15.71 13.55
CA GLU A 243 -2.83 -15.88 14.02
C GLU A 243 -2.34 -17.32 13.88
N ALA A 244 -3.17 -18.31 14.25
CA ALA A 244 -2.86 -19.73 14.08
C ALA A 244 -2.68 -20.10 12.60
N MET A 245 -3.49 -19.51 11.71
CA MET A 245 -3.36 -19.71 10.26
C MET A 245 -2.01 -19.17 9.78
N CYS A 246 -1.63 -17.96 10.20
CA CYS A 246 -0.34 -17.36 9.84
C CYS A 246 0.84 -18.18 10.38
N ALA A 247 0.76 -18.68 11.61
CA ALA A 247 1.77 -19.56 12.20
C ALA A 247 1.94 -20.85 11.39
N ASN A 248 0.84 -21.53 11.06
CA ASN A 248 0.86 -22.77 10.28
C ASN A 248 1.36 -22.54 8.85
N ALA A 249 1.00 -21.42 8.23
CA ALA A 249 1.53 -21.02 6.93
C ALA A 249 3.04 -20.77 6.97
N SER A 250 3.54 -20.11 8.02
CA SER A 250 4.99 -19.91 8.23
C SER A 250 5.72 -21.25 8.42
N LEU A 251 5.15 -22.18 9.18
CA LEU A 251 5.68 -23.54 9.37
C LEU A 251 5.70 -24.36 8.08
N ALA A 252 4.72 -24.16 7.20
CA ALA A 252 4.69 -24.73 5.85
C ALA A 252 5.67 -24.02 4.87
N GLY A 253 6.40 -23.01 5.36
CA GLY A 253 7.40 -22.28 4.60
C GLY A 253 6.80 -21.33 3.56
N TYR A 254 5.63 -20.75 3.84
CA TYR A 254 5.10 -19.60 3.09
C TYR A 254 5.49 -18.31 3.82
N ASP A 255 5.81 -17.26 3.07
CA ASP A 255 6.14 -15.91 3.54
C ASP A 255 4.92 -14.97 3.50
N SER A 256 3.93 -15.28 2.67
CA SER A 256 2.65 -14.59 2.62
C SER A 256 1.50 -15.46 2.15
N ILE A 257 0.28 -15.00 2.44
CA ILE A 257 -0.98 -15.53 1.93
C ILE A 257 -1.72 -14.37 1.23
N GLN A 258 -2.35 -14.64 0.09
CA GLN A 258 -3.17 -13.66 -0.65
C GLN A 258 -4.64 -14.12 -0.70
N PHE A 259 -5.56 -13.18 -0.52
CA PHE A 259 -7.00 -13.37 -0.60
C PHE A 259 -7.57 -12.55 -1.76
N VAL A 260 -7.96 -13.25 -2.82
CA VAL A 260 -8.30 -12.61 -4.12
C VAL A 260 -9.80 -12.42 -4.35
N ARG A 261 -10.63 -12.86 -3.40
CA ARG A 261 -12.09 -12.65 -3.37
C ARG A 261 -12.56 -12.24 -1.97
N HIS A 262 -11.71 -11.55 -1.21
CA HIS A 262 -11.98 -11.29 0.20
C HIS A 262 -13.25 -10.43 0.39
N THR A 263 -14.17 -10.94 1.20
CA THR A 263 -15.40 -10.25 1.59
C THR A 263 -15.38 -9.93 3.09
N CYS A 264 -15.53 -8.65 3.43
CA CYS A 264 -15.64 -8.24 4.82
C CYS A 264 -16.58 -7.04 4.97
N ASP A 265 -17.79 -7.31 5.46
CA ASP A 265 -18.79 -6.26 5.73
C ASP A 265 -18.30 -5.25 6.74
N MET A 266 -17.55 -5.70 7.75
CA MET A 266 -16.95 -4.79 8.72
C MET A 266 -15.93 -3.87 8.06
N MET A 267 -15.19 -4.36 7.06
CA MET A 267 -14.14 -3.62 6.36
C MET A 267 -14.64 -2.56 5.40
N TYR A 268 -15.54 -2.97 4.52
CA TYR A 268 -15.99 -2.15 3.40
C TYR A 268 -17.32 -1.44 3.69
N GLY A 269 -18.02 -1.85 4.77
CA GLY A 269 -19.24 -1.20 5.25
C GLY A 269 -20.26 -1.00 4.14
N GLN A 270 -20.73 0.25 4.01
CA GLN A 270 -21.74 0.64 3.02
C GLN A 270 -21.26 0.61 1.57
N CYS A 271 -19.95 0.50 1.32
CA CYS A 271 -19.43 0.43 -0.04
C CYS A 271 -19.62 -0.98 -0.63
N ARG A 272 -19.56 -2.02 0.20
CA ARG A 272 -19.85 -3.39 -0.24
C ARG A 272 -21.33 -3.54 -0.57
N ASN A 273 -21.60 -4.23 -1.67
CA ASN A 273 -22.95 -4.64 -2.04
C ASN A 273 -22.92 -6.07 -2.58
N ALA A 274 -23.34 -7.04 -1.77
CA ALA A 274 -23.37 -8.45 -2.15
C ALA A 274 -24.33 -8.77 -3.32
N SER A 275 -25.25 -7.85 -3.66
CA SER A 275 -26.12 -7.97 -4.84
C SER A 275 -25.51 -7.40 -6.12
N SER A 276 -24.38 -6.68 -6.04
CA SER A 276 -23.59 -6.26 -7.20
C SER A 276 -22.38 -7.17 -7.33
N LEU A 277 -22.16 -7.68 -8.54
CA LEU A 277 -21.00 -8.55 -8.80
C LEU A 277 -19.69 -7.77 -8.62
N GLU A 278 -19.69 -6.53 -9.07
CA GLU A 278 -18.54 -5.63 -9.04
C GLU A 278 -18.19 -5.21 -7.62
N LEU A 279 -19.19 -4.92 -6.79
CA LEU A 279 -19.03 -4.45 -5.41
C LEU A 279 -19.03 -5.59 -4.37
N ASN A 280 -18.92 -6.85 -4.79
CA ASN A 280 -18.94 -7.98 -3.87
C ASN A 280 -17.60 -8.11 -3.11
N PHE A 281 -16.47 -7.88 -3.79
CA PHE A 281 -15.13 -7.86 -3.20
C PHE A 281 -14.31 -6.68 -3.74
N PHE A 282 -13.74 -5.91 -2.81
CA PHE A 282 -13.23 -4.56 -3.06
C PHE A 282 -11.72 -4.50 -3.29
N ASN A 283 -10.96 -5.45 -2.74
CA ASN A 283 -9.50 -5.41 -2.78
C ASN A 283 -8.91 -6.83 -2.72
N VAL A 284 -7.62 -6.92 -3.01
CA VAL A 284 -6.76 -8.04 -2.62
C VAL A 284 -6.22 -7.76 -1.22
N GLU A 285 -6.50 -8.67 -0.31
CA GLU A 285 -5.89 -8.66 1.01
C GLU A 285 -4.68 -9.61 1.02
N ILE A 286 -3.60 -9.18 1.67
CA ILE A 286 -2.34 -9.93 1.74
C ILE A 286 -1.92 -9.97 3.19
N VAL A 287 -1.55 -11.15 3.70
CA VAL A 287 -0.97 -11.27 5.04
C VAL A 287 0.45 -11.81 4.94
N SER A 288 1.41 -11.12 5.54
CA SER A 288 2.76 -11.65 5.71
C SER A 288 2.80 -12.59 6.91
N THR A 289 3.50 -13.71 6.80
CA THR A 289 3.75 -14.66 7.91
C THR A 289 5.11 -14.44 8.58
N LYS A 290 5.84 -13.39 8.14
CA LYS A 290 7.20 -13.03 8.59
C LYS A 290 7.26 -11.69 9.31
N LEU A 291 6.14 -10.99 9.37
CA LEU A 291 6.00 -9.65 9.96
C LEU A 291 5.01 -9.70 11.14
N VAL A 292 4.95 -8.61 11.89
CA VAL A 292 4.05 -8.45 13.06
C VAL A 292 3.26 -7.16 12.90
N GLY A 293 1.96 -7.27 12.66
CA GLY A 293 1.07 -6.17 12.33
C GLY A 293 0.56 -5.36 13.51
N LEU A 294 0.91 -5.74 14.75
CA LEU A 294 0.71 -4.86 15.92
C LEU A 294 1.34 -3.47 15.72
N HIS A 295 2.36 -3.37 14.88
CA HIS A 295 3.12 -2.15 14.62
C HIS A 295 2.79 -1.60 13.23
N SER A 296 2.66 -0.27 13.10
CA SER A 296 2.42 0.35 11.79
C SER A 296 3.54 0.07 10.79
N CYS A 297 4.76 -0.15 11.26
CA CYS A 297 5.91 -0.56 10.44
C CYS A 297 5.99 -2.07 10.21
N THR A 298 4.99 -2.84 10.65
CA THR A 298 4.89 -4.31 10.55
C THR A 298 6.05 -5.05 11.22
N SER A 299 6.75 -4.36 12.10
CA SER A 299 7.89 -4.84 12.87
C SER A 299 8.17 -3.87 14.01
N ASN A 300 8.98 -4.27 14.99
CA ASN A 300 9.41 -3.40 16.08
C ASN A 300 10.46 -2.33 15.64
N GLY A 301 10.44 -1.92 14.37
CA GLY A 301 11.41 -0.99 13.78
C GLY A 301 11.34 -0.99 12.25
N SER A 302 12.52 -1.00 11.61
CA SER A 302 12.63 -1.14 10.16
C SER A 302 12.72 -2.61 9.76
N THR A 303 12.11 -2.98 8.63
CA THR A 303 12.20 -4.32 8.04
C THR A 303 12.61 -4.21 6.56
N PRO A 304 13.47 -5.10 6.03
CA PRO A 304 13.80 -5.12 4.61
C PRO A 304 12.64 -5.63 3.74
N LEU A 305 11.60 -6.21 4.34
CA LEU A 305 10.41 -6.71 3.63
C LEU A 305 9.44 -5.59 3.25
N ILE A 306 9.65 -4.38 3.75
CA ILE A 306 8.92 -3.18 3.35
C ILE A 306 9.90 -2.22 2.68
N ARG A 307 9.52 -1.75 1.49
CA ARG A 307 10.31 -0.82 0.68
C ARG A 307 9.45 0.34 0.21
N SER A 308 10.11 1.37 -0.31
CA SER A 308 9.46 2.57 -0.81
C SER A 308 9.85 2.88 -2.25
N GLY A 309 9.11 3.78 -2.87
CA GLY A 309 9.36 4.23 -4.24
C GLY A 309 8.85 3.27 -5.31
N TRP A 310 9.09 3.63 -6.58
CA TRP A 310 8.61 2.84 -7.72
C TRP A 310 9.11 1.38 -7.64
N LYS A 311 8.19 0.42 -7.64
CA LYS A 311 8.47 -1.02 -7.52
C LYS A 311 9.35 -1.37 -6.30
N GLY A 312 9.22 -0.62 -5.20
CA GLY A 312 10.01 -0.82 -4.00
C GLY A 312 11.51 -0.58 -4.20
N ALA A 313 11.92 0.34 -5.09
CA ALA A 313 13.33 0.57 -5.40
C ALA A 313 14.18 1.04 -4.20
N ARG A 314 13.59 1.61 -3.16
CA ARG A 314 14.31 2.23 -2.03
C ARG A 314 13.99 1.56 -0.71
N PRO A 315 14.89 1.62 0.29
CA PRO A 315 14.55 1.26 1.67
C PRO A 315 13.36 2.10 2.18
N CYS A 316 12.65 1.58 3.17
CA CYS A 316 11.62 2.33 3.89
C CYS A 316 12.11 2.70 5.28
N THR A 317 12.19 3.99 5.57
CA THR A 317 12.43 4.50 6.93
C THR A 317 11.08 4.76 7.59
N CYS A 318 10.62 3.84 8.42
CA CYS A 318 9.28 3.86 9.02
C CYS A 318 9.28 4.29 10.50
N ASP A 319 8.20 4.95 10.92
CA ASP A 319 7.95 5.45 12.27
C ASP A 319 6.71 4.76 12.91
N ASN A 320 6.96 3.97 13.97
CA ASN A 320 5.92 3.25 14.73
C ASN A 320 5.06 4.16 15.63
N SER A 321 5.35 5.45 15.73
CA SER A 321 4.46 6.40 16.41
C SER A 321 3.25 6.81 15.57
N ARG A 322 3.20 6.39 14.30
CA ARG A 322 2.08 6.60 13.38
C ARG A 322 1.10 5.43 13.44
N SER A 323 -0.13 5.67 13.00
CA SER A 323 -1.16 4.61 12.96
C SER A 323 -1.10 3.75 11.70
N PHE A 324 -0.55 4.27 10.60
CA PHE A 324 -0.45 3.56 9.33
C PHE A 324 0.98 3.38 8.91
N LEU A 325 1.21 2.38 8.05
CA LEU A 325 2.48 2.20 7.38
C LEU A 325 2.88 3.51 6.69
N ASN A 326 4.12 3.90 6.93
CA ASN A 326 4.68 5.15 6.49
C ASN A 326 6.15 4.95 6.15
N CYS A 327 6.65 5.69 5.16
CA CYS A 327 8.06 5.74 4.84
C CYS A 327 8.45 7.20 4.67
N ALA A 328 9.52 7.65 5.31
CA ALA A 328 10.03 9.03 5.18
C ALA A 328 10.31 9.42 3.72
N GLU A 329 10.66 8.43 2.89
CA GLU A 329 10.92 8.56 1.46
C GLU A 329 9.64 8.79 0.62
N VAL A 330 8.48 8.55 1.21
CA VAL A 330 7.13 8.79 0.66
C VAL A 330 6.55 9.97 1.43
N SER A 331 6.96 11.18 1.06
CA SER A 331 6.58 12.41 1.77
C SER A 331 5.07 12.57 1.95
N ALA A 332 4.28 12.05 1.00
CA ALA A 332 2.82 12.04 1.06
C ALA A 332 2.25 11.18 2.21
N SER A 333 2.92 10.09 2.58
CA SER A 333 2.51 9.18 3.66
C SER A 333 2.68 9.79 5.05
N THR A 334 3.59 10.74 5.23
CA THR A 334 3.90 11.30 6.56
C THR A 334 2.79 12.17 7.17
N ARG A 335 1.77 12.50 6.37
CA ARG A 335 0.66 13.39 6.73
C ARG A 335 -0.69 12.67 6.81
N VAL A 336 -0.69 11.34 6.73
CA VAL A 336 -1.92 10.57 6.92
C VAL A 336 -2.22 10.43 8.40
N GLU A 337 -3.47 10.62 8.77
CA GLU A 337 -3.96 10.54 10.14
C GLU A 337 -4.99 9.43 10.27
N LYS A 338 -5.10 8.88 11.48
CA LYS A 338 -6.22 8.00 11.83
C LYS A 338 -7.50 8.81 11.80
N GLN A 339 -8.58 8.21 11.30
CA GLN A 339 -9.90 8.76 11.51
C GLN A 339 -10.09 8.90 13.03
N SER A 340 -10.20 10.14 13.52
CA SER A 340 -10.37 10.41 14.96
C SER A 340 -11.42 9.46 15.53
N ASP A 341 -11.27 9.03 16.79
CA ASP A 341 -12.04 7.98 17.48
C ASP A 341 -13.58 8.18 17.56
N HIS A 342 -14.16 9.04 16.71
CA HIS A 342 -15.57 9.10 16.39
C HIS A 342 -16.19 7.76 15.99
N TRP A 343 -15.37 6.78 15.60
CA TRP A 343 -15.80 5.39 15.46
C TRP A 343 -15.31 4.51 16.61
N LYS A 344 -15.60 4.90 17.85
CA LYS A 344 -15.96 3.89 18.84
C LYS A 344 -17.15 3.16 18.23
N MET A 345 -16.92 1.96 17.69
CA MET A 345 -18.00 1.06 17.24
C MET A 345 -19.15 1.24 18.20
N GLY A 346 -20.26 1.82 17.72
CA GLY A 346 -21.38 2.18 18.57
C GLY A 346 -21.63 1.02 19.51
N GLY A 347 -21.40 1.23 20.80
CA GLY A 347 -21.27 0.21 21.84
C GLY A 347 -22.55 -0.58 22.06
N LYS A 348 -23.03 -1.28 21.05
CA LYS A 348 -23.83 -2.47 21.17
C LYS A 348 -22.84 -3.61 21.21
N ASN A 349 -22.62 -4.11 22.42
CA ASN A 349 -21.92 -5.37 22.66
C ASN A 349 -22.27 -6.38 21.56
N MET A 350 -21.26 -6.87 20.84
CA MET A 350 -21.39 -8.05 19.96
C MET A 350 -21.84 -9.32 20.72
N LYS A 351 -22.04 -9.25 22.04
CA LYS A 351 -22.61 -10.34 22.85
C LYS A 351 -24.14 -10.48 22.72
N ASP A 352 -24.85 -9.51 22.15
CA ASP A 352 -26.33 -9.54 22.07
C ASP A 352 -26.86 -10.03 20.70
N GLY A 353 -25.98 -10.40 19.76
CA GLY A 353 -26.35 -10.82 18.40
C GLY A 353 -26.64 -12.32 18.22
N ALA A 354 -26.56 -13.13 19.28
CA ALA A 354 -26.87 -14.55 19.23
C ALA A 354 -28.30 -14.85 19.72
N GLN A 355 -29.33 -14.25 19.11
CA GLN A 355 -30.70 -14.69 19.32
C GLN A 355 -31.51 -14.75 18.02
N GLN A 356 -32.01 -15.96 17.76
CA GLN A 356 -33.10 -16.36 16.88
C GLN A 356 -32.78 -16.51 15.38
N MET A 357 -32.28 -17.69 15.02
CA MET A 357 -32.76 -18.37 13.82
C MET A 357 -34.05 -19.15 14.19
N PRO A 358 -35.15 -19.00 13.43
CA PRO A 358 -36.35 -19.81 13.62
C PRO A 358 -36.07 -21.27 13.24
N LYS A 359 -36.65 -22.19 14.03
CA LYS A 359 -36.64 -23.64 13.79
C LYS A 359 -37.50 -24.03 12.59
#